data_AF-A0A3D9ZPR6-F1
#
_entry.id   AF-A0A3D9ZPR6-F1
#
_cell.length_a   1.000
_cell.length_b   1.000
_cell.length_c   1.000
_cell.angle_alpha   90.00
_cell.angle_beta   90.00
_cell.angle_gamma   90.00
#
_symmetry.space_group_name_H-M   'P 1'
#
loop_
_entity.id
_entity.type
_entity.pdbx_description
1 polymer ?
#
loop_
_entity_poly.entity_id
_entity_poly.type
_entity_poly.pdbx_seq_one_letter_code
_entity_poly.pdbx_strand_id
1 'polypeptide(L)'
;MSDALADARDLPPGPEKVAELDAVVAAADRAGDVRLGFEARLDLIDACLDAGEPARVLGLFAWCRATADREPLLFTDTELALLRYYHLWAVGTFRVSPGVGRAEAEALLDDLERRFREDQRPLFAVHRLRAEMADHVGDLTAARQWLARCDAELPPAGDPEWFADGETLGDTGFCPACYPADRAFLHAAWGEWQAAVDVVEPVLRAGATCPEQPERALAAAMIPYLHLGRVDEAAAAHLRAYRRQRLDRASFPLLADHLRFCALAGLAGRGVDLLTTHLGDLDEPTDELAAMRFAAAGTLVCRRATAEGLGDRRVHRPTWGDRPAADLSVRDLGTVLATIAATLAARFDARNGTDHQSRLVGLWLAELPVAAIRLDETPLGPLTLEAIMEVLDERDDRYTVDDDGVVSGRWPGTYIQFERLGERLEILQVRVVAERSLPAARIAEAYEFCNAWNHDKLMPKAYVHDAGEGHLLLAGDVTTDLEHGATATQLAALINAAVATGTAFAAAVADLP
;
A
#
# COMPACT_ATOMS: atom_id res chain seq x y z
N MET A 1 9.83 -31.53 -15.72
CA MET A 1 9.19 -30.33 -16.32
C MET A 1 8.16 -29.77 -15.36
N SER A 2 7.29 -30.59 -14.77
CA SER A 2 6.44 -30.16 -13.63
C SER A 2 7.24 -29.68 -12.42
N ASP A 3 8.34 -30.37 -12.05
CA ASP A 3 9.23 -29.89 -10.97
C ASP A 3 9.86 -28.53 -11.29
N ALA A 4 10.24 -28.29 -12.55
CA ALA A 4 10.80 -27.00 -12.97
C ALA A 4 9.77 -25.86 -12.91
N LEU A 5 8.48 -26.15 -13.15
CA LEU A 5 7.42 -25.17 -12.94
C LEU A 5 7.21 -24.86 -11.46
N ALA A 6 7.27 -25.89 -10.60
CA ALA A 6 7.20 -25.69 -9.14
C ALA A 6 8.38 -24.84 -8.64
N ASP A 7 9.61 -25.17 -9.07
CA ASP A 7 10.80 -24.40 -8.74
C ASP A 7 10.68 -22.93 -9.18
N ALA A 8 10.15 -22.69 -10.40
CA ALA A 8 9.93 -21.33 -10.91
C ALA A 8 8.86 -20.56 -10.11
N ARG A 9 7.81 -21.24 -9.61
CA ARG A 9 6.77 -20.62 -8.78
C ARG A 9 7.31 -20.13 -7.43
N ASP A 10 8.28 -20.83 -6.86
CA ASP A 10 8.90 -20.51 -5.57
C ASP A 10 9.88 -19.31 -5.66
N LEU A 11 10.26 -18.89 -6.86
CA LEU A 11 11.08 -17.69 -7.04
C LEU A 11 10.33 -16.41 -6.65
N PRO A 12 11.02 -15.43 -6.04
CA PRO A 12 10.44 -14.12 -5.79
C PRO A 12 10.08 -13.42 -7.12
N PRO A 13 9.10 -12.51 -7.12
CA PRO A 13 8.80 -11.71 -8.31
C PRO A 13 10.03 -10.95 -8.82
N GLY A 14 10.27 -11.01 -10.13
CA GLY A 14 11.44 -10.38 -10.75
C GLY A 14 11.86 -11.03 -12.07
N PRO A 15 12.93 -10.51 -12.71
CA PRO A 15 13.39 -10.95 -14.03
C PRO A 15 13.83 -12.42 -14.07
N GLU A 16 14.33 -12.96 -12.96
CA GLU A 16 14.72 -14.38 -12.86
C GLU A 16 13.51 -15.30 -12.95
N LYS A 17 12.42 -15.00 -12.21
CA LYS A 17 11.17 -15.75 -12.28
C LYS A 17 10.59 -15.75 -13.69
N VAL A 18 10.61 -14.59 -14.35
CA VAL A 18 10.17 -14.45 -15.75
C VAL A 18 11.00 -15.35 -16.67
N ALA A 19 12.34 -15.34 -16.55
CA ALA A 19 13.23 -16.13 -17.39
C ALA A 19 13.05 -17.64 -17.21
N GLU A 20 12.87 -18.11 -15.97
CA GLU A 20 12.63 -19.53 -15.69
C GLU A 20 11.27 -19.99 -16.22
N LEU A 21 10.21 -19.19 -16.04
CA LEU A 21 8.89 -19.48 -16.62
C LEU A 21 8.93 -19.50 -18.16
N ASP A 22 9.69 -18.60 -18.81
CA ASP A 22 9.94 -18.65 -20.26
C ASP A 22 10.62 -19.96 -20.68
N ALA A 23 11.61 -20.43 -19.91
CA ALA A 23 12.29 -21.69 -20.17
C ALA A 23 11.34 -22.89 -20.07
N VAL A 24 10.44 -22.89 -19.07
CA VAL A 24 9.39 -23.91 -18.90
C VAL A 24 8.41 -23.88 -20.08
N VAL A 25 7.93 -22.69 -20.47
CA VAL A 25 7.04 -22.51 -21.63
C VAL A 25 7.69 -23.06 -22.91
N ALA A 26 8.95 -22.70 -23.18
CA ALA A 26 9.67 -23.16 -24.36
C ALA A 26 9.91 -24.68 -24.34
N ALA A 27 10.11 -25.28 -23.17
CA ALA A 27 10.23 -26.73 -23.02
C ALA A 27 8.90 -27.44 -23.27
N ALA A 28 7.79 -26.92 -22.73
CA ALA A 28 6.45 -27.45 -22.94
C ALA A 28 6.08 -27.44 -24.44
N ASP A 29 6.34 -26.32 -25.13
CA ASP A 29 6.08 -26.18 -26.56
C ASP A 29 6.88 -27.19 -27.40
N ARG A 30 8.17 -27.42 -27.07
CA ARG A 30 9.00 -28.42 -27.76
C ARG A 30 8.51 -29.85 -27.53
N ALA A 31 7.97 -30.14 -26.35
CA ALA A 31 7.43 -31.45 -26.01
C ALA A 31 6.00 -31.68 -26.53
N GLY A 32 5.31 -30.62 -26.98
CA GLY A 32 3.89 -30.66 -27.31
C GLY A 32 2.99 -30.84 -26.07
N ASP A 33 3.48 -30.48 -24.88
CA ASP A 33 2.73 -30.56 -23.63
C ASP A 33 1.83 -29.34 -23.46
N VAL A 34 0.61 -29.44 -24.00
CA VAL A 34 -0.38 -28.34 -24.01
C VAL A 34 -0.79 -27.95 -22.59
N ARG A 35 -0.89 -28.93 -21.67
CA ARG A 35 -1.35 -28.69 -20.30
C ARG A 35 -0.32 -27.89 -19.51
N LEU A 36 0.93 -28.34 -19.53
CA LEU A 36 2.02 -27.61 -18.89
C LEU A 36 2.22 -26.24 -19.53
N GLY A 37 2.13 -26.17 -20.87
CA GLY A 37 2.25 -24.92 -21.61
C GLY A 37 1.18 -23.89 -21.25
N PHE A 38 -0.01 -24.32 -20.83
CA PHE A 38 -1.07 -23.46 -20.34
C PHE A 38 -0.79 -22.96 -18.93
N GLU A 39 -0.46 -23.85 -17.98
CA GLU A 39 -0.14 -23.46 -16.60
C GLU A 39 1.02 -22.49 -16.54
N ALA A 40 2.12 -22.81 -17.21
CA ALA A 40 3.31 -21.98 -17.20
C ALA A 40 3.05 -20.59 -17.80
N ARG A 41 2.15 -20.47 -18.78
CA ARG A 41 1.76 -19.17 -19.34
C ARG A 41 0.83 -18.38 -18.43
N LEU A 42 -0.04 -19.02 -17.65
CA LEU A 42 -0.82 -18.33 -16.63
C LEU A 42 0.10 -17.75 -15.54
N ASP A 43 1.04 -18.55 -15.03
CA ASP A 43 2.01 -18.07 -14.04
C ASP A 43 2.93 -16.97 -14.61
N LEU A 44 3.29 -17.07 -15.90
CA LEU A 44 4.09 -16.06 -16.58
C LEU A 44 3.33 -14.74 -16.79
N ILE A 45 2.00 -14.76 -16.92
CA ILE A 45 1.21 -13.52 -16.96
C ILE A 45 1.39 -12.74 -15.66
N ASP A 46 1.24 -13.38 -14.49
CA ASP A 46 1.48 -12.73 -13.20
C ASP A 46 2.91 -12.20 -13.08
N ALA A 47 3.90 -13.03 -13.41
CA ALA A 47 5.30 -12.62 -13.34
C ALA A 47 5.62 -11.43 -14.26
N CYS A 48 5.00 -11.34 -15.44
CA CYS A 48 5.15 -10.20 -16.34
C CYS A 48 4.48 -8.93 -15.79
N LEU A 49 3.32 -9.05 -15.13
CA LEU A 49 2.66 -7.92 -14.48
C LEU A 49 3.52 -7.37 -13.34
N ASP A 50 4.09 -8.23 -12.51
CA ASP A 50 4.99 -7.85 -11.41
C ASP A 50 6.32 -7.23 -11.91
N ALA A 51 6.86 -7.77 -13.01
CA ALA A 51 8.11 -7.30 -13.60
C ALA A 51 7.96 -6.01 -14.44
N GLY A 52 6.75 -5.47 -14.58
CA GLY A 52 6.50 -4.26 -15.38
C GLY A 52 6.58 -4.49 -16.89
N GLU A 53 6.22 -5.69 -17.35
CA GLU A 53 6.19 -6.08 -18.77
C GLU A 53 4.75 -6.30 -19.32
N PRO A 54 3.79 -5.37 -19.12
CA PRO A 54 2.38 -5.59 -19.46
C PRO A 54 2.11 -5.81 -20.95
N ALA A 55 3.02 -5.42 -21.84
CA ALA A 55 2.89 -5.65 -23.28
C ALA A 55 2.96 -7.15 -23.65
N ARG A 56 3.65 -7.98 -22.85
CA ARG A 56 3.78 -9.43 -23.11
C ARG A 56 2.53 -10.22 -22.76
N VAL A 57 1.73 -9.70 -21.83
CA VAL A 57 0.52 -10.36 -21.30
C VAL A 57 -0.44 -10.75 -22.41
N LEU A 58 -0.61 -9.90 -23.44
CA LEU A 58 -1.55 -10.15 -24.52
C LEU A 58 -1.25 -11.43 -25.29
N GLY A 59 0.01 -11.65 -25.67
CA GLY A 59 0.41 -12.83 -26.43
C GLY A 59 0.24 -14.12 -25.62
N LEU A 60 0.58 -14.08 -24.34
CA LEU A 60 0.41 -15.19 -23.40
C LEU A 60 -1.06 -15.52 -23.21
N PHE A 61 -1.87 -14.51 -22.91
CA PHE A 61 -3.31 -14.63 -22.74
C PHE A 61 -4.00 -15.17 -24.00
N ALA A 62 -3.66 -14.61 -25.18
CA ALA A 62 -4.25 -15.03 -26.45
C ALA A 62 -3.98 -16.51 -26.75
N TRP A 63 -2.77 -17.00 -26.44
CA TRP A 63 -2.45 -18.43 -26.58
C TRP A 63 -3.28 -19.28 -25.62
N CYS A 64 -3.37 -18.91 -24.34
CA CYS A 64 -4.15 -19.64 -23.35
C CYS A 64 -5.64 -19.68 -23.74
N ARG A 65 -6.17 -18.54 -24.19
CA ARG A 65 -7.55 -18.41 -24.66
C ARG A 65 -7.84 -19.30 -25.87
N ALA A 66 -7.02 -19.22 -26.92
CA ALA A 66 -7.19 -20.05 -28.11
C ALA A 66 -7.03 -21.55 -27.83
N THR A 67 -6.26 -21.92 -26.80
CA THR A 67 -6.11 -23.31 -26.36
C THR A 67 -7.32 -23.79 -25.60
N ALA A 68 -7.82 -23.01 -24.62
CA ALA A 68 -9.04 -23.32 -23.89
C ALA A 68 -10.27 -23.39 -24.80
N ASP A 69 -10.37 -22.55 -25.84
CA ASP A 69 -11.47 -22.59 -26.80
C ASP A 69 -11.46 -23.86 -27.68
N ARG A 70 -10.27 -24.37 -28.03
CA ARG A 70 -10.14 -25.59 -28.85
C ARG A 70 -10.35 -26.86 -28.04
N GLU A 71 -9.83 -26.89 -26.81
CA GLU A 71 -9.74 -28.09 -25.99
C GLU A 71 -10.24 -27.83 -24.55
N PRO A 72 -11.50 -27.39 -24.35
CA PRO A 72 -11.99 -26.94 -23.05
C PRO A 72 -11.99 -28.04 -21.98
N LEU A 73 -12.16 -29.31 -22.39
CA LEU A 73 -12.17 -30.46 -21.49
C LEU A 73 -10.80 -30.80 -20.87
N LEU A 74 -9.72 -30.15 -21.31
CA LEU A 74 -8.39 -30.31 -20.71
C LEU A 74 -8.21 -29.52 -19.41
N PHE A 75 -9.06 -28.52 -19.16
CA PHE A 75 -8.88 -27.56 -18.09
C PHE A 75 -10.01 -27.65 -17.07
N THR A 76 -9.69 -27.36 -15.82
CA THR A 76 -10.67 -27.32 -14.73
C THR A 76 -11.48 -26.02 -14.77
N ASP A 77 -12.67 -26.02 -14.14
CA ASP A 77 -13.48 -24.81 -14.02
C ASP A 77 -12.73 -23.66 -13.32
N THR A 78 -11.88 -23.99 -12.33
CA THR A 78 -11.01 -23.04 -11.63
C THR A 78 -9.98 -22.39 -12.57
N GLU A 79 -9.44 -23.13 -13.52
CA GLU A 79 -8.48 -22.60 -14.48
C GLU A 79 -9.15 -21.73 -15.55
N LEU A 80 -10.35 -22.12 -15.96
CA LEU A 80 -11.16 -21.30 -16.87
C LEU A 80 -11.63 -20.01 -16.18
N ALA A 81 -11.91 -20.06 -14.87
CA ALA A 81 -12.15 -18.90 -14.02
C ALA A 81 -10.94 -17.98 -13.97
N LEU A 82 -9.76 -18.52 -13.69
CA LEU A 82 -8.52 -17.75 -13.68
C LEU A 82 -8.19 -17.15 -15.06
N LEU A 83 -8.47 -17.87 -16.14
CA LEU A 83 -8.33 -17.34 -17.49
C LEU A 83 -9.33 -16.20 -17.79
N ARG A 84 -10.56 -16.24 -17.25
CA ARG A 84 -11.50 -15.10 -17.30
C ARG A 84 -10.95 -13.91 -16.52
N TYR A 85 -10.39 -14.13 -15.35
CA TYR A 85 -9.71 -13.08 -14.57
C TYR A 85 -8.61 -12.40 -15.39
N TYR A 86 -7.71 -13.17 -16.00
CA TYR A 86 -6.65 -12.59 -16.85
C TYR A 86 -7.14 -11.92 -18.12
N HIS A 87 -8.34 -12.25 -18.61
CA HIS A 87 -8.94 -11.52 -19.74
C HIS A 87 -9.19 -10.06 -19.36
N LEU A 88 -9.66 -9.79 -18.14
CA LEU A 88 -9.86 -8.43 -17.64
C LEU A 88 -8.53 -7.66 -17.57
N TRP A 89 -7.47 -8.30 -17.08
CA TRP A 89 -6.12 -7.72 -17.04
C TRP A 89 -5.54 -7.49 -18.43
N ALA A 90 -5.73 -8.43 -19.35
CA ALA A 90 -5.32 -8.30 -20.74
C ALA A 90 -6.00 -7.09 -21.41
N VAL A 91 -7.29 -6.82 -21.13
CA VAL A 91 -7.93 -5.57 -21.58
C VAL A 91 -7.30 -4.36 -20.88
N GLY A 92 -7.07 -4.45 -19.56
CA GLY A 92 -6.48 -3.38 -18.76
C GLY A 92 -5.08 -2.94 -19.20
N THR A 93 -4.28 -3.84 -19.79
CA THR A 93 -2.91 -3.50 -20.26
C THR A 93 -2.89 -2.39 -21.30
N PHE A 94 -3.99 -2.21 -22.04
CA PHE A 94 -4.20 -1.08 -22.95
C PHE A 94 -3.92 0.27 -22.27
N ARG A 95 -4.34 0.47 -21.02
CA ARG A 95 -4.16 1.78 -20.36
C ARG A 95 -2.73 2.03 -19.94
N VAL A 96 -2.04 0.99 -19.52
CA VAL A 96 -0.73 1.07 -18.86
C VAL A 96 0.44 0.86 -19.83
N SER A 97 0.18 0.36 -21.05
CA SER A 97 1.18 0.19 -22.11
C SER A 97 0.75 0.85 -23.43
N PRO A 98 1.54 1.77 -24.01
CA PRO A 98 1.39 2.27 -25.37
C PRO A 98 1.84 1.25 -26.43
N GLY A 99 2.41 0.10 -26.05
CA GLY A 99 2.73 -1.00 -26.97
C GLY A 99 1.51 -1.82 -27.40
N VAL A 100 0.41 -1.74 -26.64
CA VAL A 100 -0.85 -2.43 -26.92
C VAL A 100 -1.70 -1.61 -27.87
N GLY A 101 -2.07 -2.19 -29.01
CA GLY A 101 -2.88 -1.53 -30.03
C GLY A 101 -4.33 -1.28 -29.58
N ARG A 102 -4.92 -0.16 -30.01
CA ARG A 102 -6.30 0.18 -29.64
C ARG A 102 -7.34 -0.80 -30.16
N ALA A 103 -7.28 -1.11 -31.46
CA ALA A 103 -8.21 -2.05 -32.06
C ALA A 103 -8.12 -3.46 -31.44
N GLU A 104 -6.92 -3.88 -31.02
CA GLU A 104 -6.70 -5.15 -30.33
C GLU A 104 -7.36 -5.18 -28.96
N ALA A 105 -7.18 -4.12 -28.15
CA ALA A 105 -7.82 -4.01 -26.85
C ALA A 105 -9.35 -3.91 -26.94
N GLU A 106 -9.87 -3.16 -27.91
CA GLU A 106 -11.31 -3.07 -28.18
C GLU A 106 -11.88 -4.45 -28.56
N ALA A 107 -11.18 -5.20 -29.43
CA ALA A 107 -11.59 -6.56 -29.79
C ALA A 107 -11.55 -7.54 -28.60
N LEU A 108 -10.55 -7.43 -27.72
CA LEU A 108 -10.48 -8.21 -26.48
C LEU A 108 -11.63 -7.90 -25.53
N LEU A 109 -12.01 -6.63 -25.40
CA LEU A 109 -13.12 -6.20 -24.56
C LEU A 109 -14.47 -6.63 -25.13
N ASP A 110 -14.65 -6.60 -26.45
CA ASP A 110 -15.86 -7.09 -27.09
C ASP A 110 -15.98 -8.63 -26.99
N ASP A 111 -14.87 -9.36 -27.09
CA ASP A 111 -14.85 -10.81 -26.84
C ASP A 111 -15.19 -11.14 -25.37
N LEU A 112 -14.63 -10.37 -24.42
CA LEU A 112 -14.94 -10.50 -23.01
C LEU A 112 -16.44 -10.31 -22.76
N GLU A 113 -17.04 -9.24 -23.32
CA GLU A 113 -18.45 -8.97 -23.16
C GLU A 113 -19.33 -10.05 -23.76
N ARG A 114 -18.99 -10.54 -24.96
CA ARG A 114 -19.70 -11.65 -25.61
C ARG A 114 -19.73 -12.87 -24.70
N ARG A 115 -18.60 -13.26 -24.12
CA ARG A 115 -18.49 -14.40 -23.21
C ARG A 115 -19.26 -14.19 -21.91
N PHE A 116 -19.17 -13.00 -21.32
CA PHE A 116 -19.94 -12.67 -20.13
C PHE A 116 -21.45 -12.80 -20.39
N ARG A 117 -21.93 -12.40 -21.58
CA ARG A 117 -23.34 -12.59 -21.97
C ARG A 117 -23.71 -14.07 -22.16
N GLU A 118 -22.86 -14.85 -22.81
CA GLU A 118 -23.07 -16.29 -23.01
C GLU A 118 -23.15 -17.04 -21.67
N ASP A 119 -22.29 -16.67 -20.72
CA ASP A 119 -22.27 -17.21 -19.36
C ASP A 119 -23.33 -16.56 -18.44
N GLN A 120 -24.16 -15.65 -18.95
CA GLN A 120 -25.18 -14.90 -18.19
C GLN A 120 -24.62 -14.16 -16.96
N ARG A 121 -23.39 -13.66 -17.05
CA ARG A 121 -22.70 -12.93 -15.98
C ARG A 121 -23.06 -11.44 -15.99
N PRO A 122 -23.03 -10.77 -14.82
CA PRO A 122 -23.16 -9.32 -14.74
C PRO A 122 -22.08 -8.59 -15.55
N LEU A 123 -22.41 -7.45 -16.16
CA LEU A 123 -21.51 -6.74 -17.09
C LEU A 123 -20.79 -5.55 -16.44
N PHE A 124 -20.95 -5.29 -15.13
CA PHE A 124 -20.31 -4.16 -14.46
C PHE A 124 -18.79 -4.13 -14.68
N ALA A 125 -18.08 -5.27 -14.71
CA ALA A 125 -16.64 -5.31 -14.95
C ALA A 125 -16.28 -4.86 -16.39
N VAL A 126 -17.10 -5.25 -17.37
CA VAL A 126 -16.98 -4.80 -18.76
C VAL A 126 -17.27 -3.31 -18.86
N HIS A 127 -18.34 -2.82 -18.23
CA HIS A 127 -18.71 -1.40 -18.24
C HIS A 127 -17.63 -0.55 -17.58
N ARG A 128 -17.02 -1.01 -16.49
CA ARG A 128 -15.85 -0.38 -15.86
C ARG A 128 -14.69 -0.24 -16.85
N LEU A 129 -14.28 -1.34 -17.49
CA LEU A 129 -13.18 -1.31 -18.47
C LEU A 129 -13.49 -0.37 -19.63
N ARG A 130 -14.75 -0.32 -20.11
CA ARG A 130 -15.16 0.66 -21.13
C ARG A 130 -15.07 2.10 -20.64
N ALA A 131 -15.47 2.37 -19.40
CA ALA A 131 -15.37 3.71 -18.82
C ALA A 131 -13.90 4.15 -18.72
N GLU A 132 -13.03 3.27 -18.23
CA GLU A 132 -11.60 3.55 -18.10
C GLU A 132 -10.88 3.69 -19.44
N MET A 133 -11.23 2.88 -20.45
CA MET A 133 -10.69 3.03 -21.80
C MET A 133 -11.16 4.33 -22.46
N ALA A 134 -12.43 4.69 -22.29
CA ALA A 134 -12.98 5.94 -22.82
C ALA A 134 -12.33 7.16 -22.16
N ASP A 135 -12.13 7.13 -20.83
CA ASP A 135 -11.37 8.15 -20.10
C ASP A 135 -9.94 8.27 -20.64
N HIS A 136 -9.25 7.14 -20.80
CA HIS A 136 -7.86 7.09 -21.27
C HIS A 136 -7.65 7.67 -22.67
N VAL A 137 -8.66 7.61 -23.56
CA VAL A 137 -8.61 8.22 -24.90
C VAL A 137 -9.25 9.62 -24.94
N GLY A 138 -9.76 10.12 -23.80
CA GLY A 138 -10.37 11.43 -23.69
C GLY A 138 -11.82 11.55 -24.16
N ASP A 139 -12.53 10.43 -24.35
CA ASP A 139 -13.98 10.43 -24.60
C ASP A 139 -14.75 10.46 -23.27
N LEU A 140 -14.77 11.65 -22.66
CA LEU A 140 -15.43 11.89 -21.38
C LEU A 140 -16.93 11.55 -21.40
N THR A 141 -17.59 11.71 -22.55
CA THR A 141 -19.02 11.43 -22.67
C THR A 141 -19.27 9.93 -22.57
N ALA A 142 -18.53 9.12 -23.34
CA ALA A 142 -18.60 7.68 -23.24
C ALA A 142 -18.16 7.19 -21.85
N ALA A 143 -17.10 7.77 -21.27
CA ALA A 143 -16.59 7.38 -19.96
C ALA A 143 -17.66 7.49 -18.87
N ARG A 144 -18.34 8.63 -18.79
CA ARG A 144 -19.45 8.85 -17.84
C ARG A 144 -20.65 7.92 -18.09
N GLN A 145 -21.00 7.69 -19.36
CA GLN A 145 -22.11 6.78 -19.70
C GLN A 145 -21.83 5.34 -19.27
N TRP A 146 -20.62 4.85 -19.49
CA TRP A 146 -20.22 3.52 -19.08
C TRP A 146 -20.07 3.38 -17.56
N LEU A 147 -19.54 4.41 -16.88
CA LEU A 147 -19.48 4.43 -15.42
C LEU A 147 -20.90 4.36 -14.81
N ALA A 148 -21.84 5.14 -15.33
CA ALA A 148 -23.23 5.10 -14.87
C ALA A 148 -23.91 3.73 -15.10
N ARG A 149 -23.58 3.03 -16.19
CA ARG A 149 -24.05 1.66 -16.44
C ARG A 149 -23.43 0.66 -15.47
N CYS A 150 -22.14 0.81 -15.19
CA CYS A 150 -21.47 0.01 -14.17
C CYS A 150 -22.18 0.19 -12.82
N ASP A 151 -22.37 1.43 -12.39
CA ASP A 151 -23.01 1.78 -11.12
C ASP A 151 -24.44 1.25 -11.00
N ALA A 152 -25.21 1.26 -12.10
CA ALA A 152 -26.58 0.75 -12.12
C ALA A 152 -26.67 -0.78 -12.01
N GLU A 153 -25.61 -1.51 -12.37
CA GLU A 153 -25.54 -2.98 -12.28
C GLU A 153 -24.83 -3.47 -11.02
N LEU A 154 -24.22 -2.57 -10.23
CA LEU A 154 -23.55 -2.96 -8.99
C LEU A 154 -24.55 -3.39 -7.92
N PRO A 155 -24.24 -4.46 -7.18
CA PRO A 155 -25.03 -4.84 -6.02
C PRO A 155 -24.95 -3.75 -4.94
N PRO A 156 -25.98 -3.62 -4.08
CA PRO A 156 -25.93 -2.75 -2.91
C PRO A 156 -24.73 -3.07 -2.02
N ALA A 157 -24.09 -2.05 -1.46
CA ALA A 157 -23.00 -2.23 -0.51
C ALA A 157 -23.49 -3.04 0.71
N GLY A 158 -22.82 -4.17 1.01
CA GLY A 158 -23.12 -5.00 2.17
C GLY A 158 -24.09 -6.17 1.92
N ASP A 159 -24.39 -6.52 0.66
CA ASP A 159 -25.09 -7.78 0.35
C ASP A 159 -24.21 -8.99 0.76
N PRO A 160 -24.55 -9.73 1.84
CA PRO A 160 -23.72 -10.81 2.36
C PRO A 160 -23.63 -12.00 1.40
N GLU A 161 -24.67 -12.24 0.59
CA GLU A 161 -24.71 -13.38 -0.35
C GLU A 161 -23.72 -13.17 -1.50
N TRP A 162 -23.51 -11.92 -1.91
CA TRP A 162 -22.54 -11.59 -2.95
C TRP A 162 -21.08 -11.84 -2.53
N PHE A 163 -20.80 -11.72 -1.23
CA PHE A 163 -19.46 -11.84 -0.65
C PHE A 163 -19.20 -13.19 0.05
N ALA A 164 -20.24 -14.01 0.27
CA ALA A 164 -20.14 -15.25 1.05
C ALA A 164 -19.52 -16.42 0.26
N ASP A 165 -19.68 -16.46 -1.05
CA ASP A 165 -19.40 -17.68 -1.81
C ASP A 165 -17.94 -17.84 -2.27
N GLY A 166 -17.08 -16.81 -2.11
CA GLY A 166 -15.65 -16.87 -2.48
C GLY A 166 -15.38 -17.00 -3.99
N GLU A 167 -16.36 -17.43 -4.79
CA GLU A 167 -16.28 -17.65 -6.24
C GLU A 167 -16.44 -16.35 -7.07
N THR A 168 -17.13 -15.33 -6.54
CA THR A 168 -17.49 -14.10 -7.26
C THR A 168 -16.34 -13.08 -7.43
N LEU A 169 -15.35 -13.06 -6.53
CA LEU A 169 -14.23 -12.11 -6.61
C LEU A 169 -13.24 -12.49 -7.74
N GLY A 170 -12.96 -13.79 -7.88
CA GLY A 170 -12.01 -14.31 -8.87
C GLY A 170 -12.52 -14.18 -10.30
N ASP A 171 -13.80 -14.46 -10.54
CA ASP A 171 -14.36 -14.53 -11.90
C ASP A 171 -14.62 -13.17 -12.57
N THR A 172 -14.84 -12.12 -11.78
CA THR A 172 -15.22 -10.79 -12.29
C THR A 172 -14.08 -9.78 -12.20
N GLY A 173 -12.93 -10.16 -11.63
CA GLY A 173 -11.76 -9.29 -11.43
C GLY A 173 -12.13 -7.95 -10.82
N PHE A 174 -13.07 -7.99 -9.87
CA PHE A 174 -13.70 -6.83 -9.28
C PHE A 174 -13.64 -6.95 -7.77
N CYS A 175 -12.91 -6.03 -7.14
CA CYS A 175 -12.88 -5.92 -5.69
C CYS A 175 -13.90 -4.87 -5.24
N PRO A 176 -15.00 -5.25 -4.56
CA PRO A 176 -16.04 -4.34 -4.09
C PRO A 176 -15.53 -3.33 -3.05
N ALA A 177 -14.51 -3.71 -2.27
CA ALA A 177 -13.88 -2.83 -1.30
C ALA A 177 -12.97 -1.78 -1.97
N CYS A 178 -12.35 -2.12 -3.12
CA CYS A 178 -11.44 -1.22 -3.81
C CYS A 178 -12.09 -0.40 -4.92
N TYR A 179 -13.18 -0.89 -5.52
CA TYR A 179 -13.85 -0.21 -6.62
C TYR A 179 -14.32 1.22 -6.30
N PRO A 180 -14.83 1.54 -5.09
CA PRO A 180 -15.14 2.92 -4.74
C PRO A 180 -13.96 3.89 -4.92
N ALA A 181 -12.73 3.44 -4.64
CA ALA A 181 -11.54 4.26 -4.88
C ALA A 181 -11.30 4.47 -6.39
N ASP A 182 -11.46 3.43 -7.22
CA ASP A 182 -11.32 3.54 -8.68
C ASP A 182 -12.33 4.52 -9.29
N ARG A 183 -13.59 4.48 -8.83
CA ARG A 183 -14.61 5.46 -9.19
C ARG A 183 -14.23 6.87 -8.76
N ALA A 184 -13.73 7.03 -7.54
CA ALA A 184 -13.31 8.33 -7.03
C ALA A 184 -12.14 8.93 -7.80
N PHE A 185 -11.18 8.10 -8.26
CA PHE A 185 -10.12 8.57 -9.16
C PHE A 185 -10.68 9.10 -10.49
N LEU A 186 -11.68 8.45 -11.08
CA LEU A 186 -12.35 8.95 -12.30
C LEU A 186 -13.09 10.27 -12.04
N HIS A 187 -13.91 10.34 -10.99
CA HIS A 187 -14.60 11.58 -10.62
C HIS A 187 -13.61 12.73 -10.35
N ALA A 188 -12.52 12.45 -9.64
CA ALA A 188 -11.47 13.44 -9.39
C ALA A 188 -10.77 13.88 -10.68
N ALA A 189 -10.49 12.96 -11.61
CA ALA A 189 -9.93 13.28 -12.92
C ALA A 189 -10.86 14.21 -13.75
N TRP A 190 -12.18 14.11 -13.54
CA TRP A 190 -13.18 14.95 -14.21
C TRP A 190 -13.51 16.25 -13.45
N GLY A 191 -12.84 16.51 -12.32
CA GLY A 191 -13.09 17.68 -11.48
C GLY A 191 -14.37 17.60 -10.65
N GLU A 192 -14.96 16.42 -10.51
CA GLU A 192 -16.19 16.15 -9.76
C GLU A 192 -15.87 15.84 -8.29
N TRP A 193 -15.28 16.81 -7.59
CA TRP A 193 -14.69 16.62 -6.25
C TRP A 193 -15.66 16.04 -5.23
N GLN A 194 -16.90 16.55 -5.19
CA GLN A 194 -17.91 16.06 -4.25
C GLN A 194 -18.30 14.61 -4.55
N ALA A 195 -18.49 14.25 -5.82
CA ALA A 195 -18.81 12.88 -6.22
C ALA A 195 -17.67 11.91 -5.86
N ALA A 196 -16.41 12.32 -6.04
CA ALA A 196 -15.26 11.52 -5.63
C ALA A 196 -15.28 11.21 -4.13
N VAL A 197 -15.56 12.21 -3.28
CA VAL A 197 -15.68 12.04 -1.83
C VAL A 197 -16.87 11.17 -1.45
N ASP A 198 -18.05 11.44 -2.02
CA ASP A 198 -19.30 10.73 -1.67
C ASP A 198 -19.18 9.22 -1.86
N VAL A 199 -18.41 8.79 -2.87
CA VAL A 199 -18.22 7.38 -3.20
C VAL A 199 -17.29 6.66 -2.21
N VAL A 200 -16.23 7.30 -1.72
CA VAL A 200 -15.24 6.64 -0.82
C VAL A 200 -15.57 6.78 0.66
N GLU A 201 -16.33 7.80 1.04
CA GLU A 201 -16.66 8.08 2.44
C GLU A 201 -17.33 6.89 3.17
N PRO A 202 -18.22 6.08 2.56
CA PRO A 202 -18.71 4.85 3.18
C PRO A 202 -17.61 3.83 3.51
N VAL A 203 -16.61 3.67 2.63
CA VAL A 203 -15.48 2.76 2.84
C VAL A 203 -14.62 3.22 4.01
N LEU A 204 -14.37 4.53 4.10
CA LEU A 204 -13.58 5.14 5.18
C LEU A 204 -14.28 4.99 6.55
N ARG A 205 -15.62 5.05 6.59
CA ARG A 205 -16.41 4.87 7.82
C ARG A 205 -16.57 3.41 8.23
N ALA A 206 -16.70 2.50 7.26
CA ALA A 206 -16.95 1.08 7.53
C ALA A 206 -15.73 0.35 8.12
N GLY A 207 -14.51 0.87 7.92
CA GLY A 207 -13.29 0.25 8.43
C GLY A 207 -12.98 -1.07 7.73
N ALA A 208 -12.76 -1.02 6.41
CA ALA A 208 -12.44 -2.20 5.61
C ALA A 208 -11.20 -2.96 6.12
N THR A 209 -11.21 -4.29 5.99
CA THR A 209 -10.17 -5.20 6.50
C THR A 209 -9.20 -5.70 5.43
N CYS A 210 -9.33 -5.22 4.18
CA CYS A 210 -8.46 -5.60 3.06
C CYS A 210 -7.12 -4.85 3.14
N PRO A 211 -5.98 -5.47 2.76
CA PRO A 211 -4.66 -4.82 2.81
C PRO A 211 -4.51 -3.49 2.05
N GLU A 212 -5.38 -3.25 1.07
CA GLU A 212 -5.44 -2.04 0.23
C GLU A 212 -6.26 -0.90 0.84
N GLN A 213 -7.17 -1.23 1.77
CA GLN A 213 -8.13 -0.29 2.32
C GLN A 213 -7.88 -0.06 3.81
N PRO A 214 -8.05 1.18 4.30
CA PRO A 214 -8.60 2.34 3.59
C PRO A 214 -7.56 3.20 2.83
N GLU A 215 -6.31 2.79 2.75
CA GLU A 215 -5.22 3.62 2.23
C GLU A 215 -5.44 4.04 0.76
N ARG A 216 -5.95 3.16 -0.10
CA ARG A 216 -6.30 3.51 -1.49
C ARG A 216 -7.46 4.51 -1.56
N ALA A 217 -8.50 4.34 -0.74
CA ALA A 217 -9.61 5.30 -0.66
C ALA A 217 -9.16 6.67 -0.15
N LEU A 218 -8.25 6.71 0.82
CA LEU A 218 -7.64 7.95 1.31
C LEU A 218 -6.81 8.66 0.23
N ALA A 219 -6.02 7.91 -0.55
CA ALA A 219 -5.30 8.46 -1.71
C ALA A 219 -6.25 9.06 -2.76
N ALA A 220 -7.38 8.39 -3.04
CA ALA A 220 -8.41 8.93 -3.94
C ALA A 220 -9.11 10.18 -3.39
N ALA A 221 -9.22 10.32 -2.06
CA ALA A 221 -9.93 11.43 -1.41
C ALA A 221 -9.08 12.68 -1.16
N MET A 222 -7.75 12.57 -1.05
CA MET A 222 -6.91 13.68 -0.54
C MET A 222 -6.96 14.95 -1.39
N ILE A 223 -6.90 14.85 -2.73
CA ILE A 223 -7.02 16.00 -3.63
C ILE A 223 -8.46 16.53 -3.66
N PRO A 224 -9.51 15.70 -3.78
CA PRO A 224 -10.89 16.15 -3.61
C PRO A 224 -11.16 16.89 -2.30
N TYR A 225 -10.67 16.40 -1.16
CA TYR A 225 -10.80 17.09 0.13
C TYR A 225 -10.15 18.48 0.10
N LEU A 226 -8.96 18.60 -0.49
CA LEU A 226 -8.29 19.89 -0.67
C LEU A 226 -9.13 20.88 -1.49
N HIS A 227 -9.71 20.44 -2.61
CA HIS A 227 -10.58 21.28 -3.45
C HIS A 227 -11.91 21.67 -2.78
N LEU A 228 -12.40 20.86 -1.85
CA LEU A 228 -13.61 21.14 -1.06
C LEU A 228 -13.32 21.96 0.21
N GLY A 229 -12.06 22.36 0.46
CA GLY A 229 -11.66 23.10 1.65
C GLY A 229 -11.59 22.27 2.94
N ARG A 230 -11.67 20.94 2.83
CA ARG A 230 -11.54 19.96 3.92
C ARG A 230 -10.07 19.68 4.21
N VAL A 231 -9.35 20.74 4.62
CA VAL A 231 -7.87 20.74 4.68
C VAL A 231 -7.30 19.75 5.69
N ASP A 232 -7.97 19.56 6.83
CA ASP A 232 -7.52 18.64 7.88
C ASP A 232 -7.69 17.18 7.43
N GLU A 233 -8.82 16.85 6.80
CA GLU A 233 -9.03 15.52 6.23
C GLU A 233 -8.07 15.24 5.07
N ALA A 234 -7.78 16.25 4.23
CA ALA A 234 -6.81 16.13 3.16
C ALA A 234 -5.40 15.81 3.69
N ALA A 235 -4.96 16.52 4.74
CA ALA A 235 -3.68 16.28 5.40
C ALA A 235 -3.62 14.87 6.03
N ALA A 236 -4.66 14.47 6.76
CA ALA A 236 -4.74 13.16 7.40
C ALA A 236 -4.74 12.02 6.35
N ALA A 237 -5.48 12.18 5.25
CA ALA A 237 -5.52 11.24 4.15
C ALA A 237 -4.14 11.05 3.50
N HIS A 238 -3.45 12.16 3.19
CA HIS A 238 -2.09 12.12 2.66
C HIS A 238 -1.13 11.37 3.59
N LEU A 239 -1.09 11.76 4.87
CA LEU A 239 -0.15 11.20 5.85
C LEU A 239 -0.38 9.71 6.10
N ARG A 240 -1.65 9.28 6.18
CA ARG A 240 -1.99 7.88 6.45
C ARG A 240 -1.77 6.99 5.23
N ALA A 241 -2.26 7.40 4.05
CA ALA A 241 -2.10 6.63 2.82
C ALA A 241 -0.62 6.46 2.45
N TYR A 242 0.13 7.57 2.44
CA TYR A 242 1.55 7.56 2.07
C TYR A 242 2.39 6.66 2.99
N ARG A 243 2.06 6.60 4.29
CA ARG A 243 2.83 5.83 5.28
C ARG A 243 2.93 4.34 4.92
N ARG A 244 1.85 3.78 4.36
CA ARG A 244 1.75 2.40 3.86
C ARG A 244 2.35 2.29 2.46
N GLN A 245 1.90 3.17 1.56
CA GLN A 245 2.19 3.10 0.13
C GLN A 245 3.67 3.31 -0.21
N ARG A 246 4.40 4.09 0.60
CA ARG A 246 5.85 4.32 0.40
C ARG A 246 6.72 3.06 0.50
N LEU A 247 6.19 1.96 1.06
CA LEU A 247 6.91 0.69 1.24
C LEU A 247 6.44 -0.38 0.26
N ASP A 248 5.40 -0.10 -0.53
CA ASP A 248 4.78 -1.07 -1.40
C ASP A 248 4.99 -0.68 -2.87
N ARG A 249 5.67 -1.56 -3.62
CA ARG A 249 5.95 -1.33 -5.05
C ARG A 249 4.66 -1.24 -5.86
N ALA A 250 3.63 -2.02 -5.52
CA ALA A 250 2.34 -2.00 -6.22
C ALA A 250 1.61 -0.65 -6.07
N SER A 251 1.96 0.13 -5.05
CA SER A 251 1.42 1.47 -4.80
C SER A 251 2.10 2.58 -5.61
N PHE A 252 3.13 2.30 -6.42
CA PHE A 252 3.80 3.30 -7.25
C PHE A 252 2.86 4.20 -8.07
N PRO A 253 1.78 3.69 -8.71
CA PRO A 253 0.83 4.54 -9.44
C PRO A 253 0.14 5.61 -8.59
N LEU A 254 0.04 5.42 -7.26
CA LEU A 254 -0.59 6.35 -6.32
C LEU A 254 0.35 7.47 -5.87
N LEU A 255 1.68 7.29 -6.02
CA LEU A 255 2.67 8.29 -5.62
C LEU A 255 2.57 9.57 -6.45
N ALA A 256 2.10 9.49 -7.69
CA ALA A 256 1.84 10.66 -8.53
C ALA A 256 0.80 11.60 -7.88
N ASP A 257 -0.26 11.05 -7.30
CA ASP A 257 -1.28 11.85 -6.61
C ASP A 257 -0.71 12.47 -5.32
N HIS A 258 0.17 11.79 -4.60
CA HIS A 258 0.86 12.36 -3.43
C HIS A 258 1.77 13.54 -3.80
N LEU A 259 2.49 13.44 -4.91
CA LEU A 259 3.30 14.54 -5.44
C LEU A 259 2.43 15.72 -5.89
N ARG A 260 1.33 15.44 -6.61
CA ARG A 260 0.35 16.48 -6.98
C ARG A 260 -0.24 17.14 -5.74
N PHE A 261 -0.68 16.36 -4.76
CA PHE A 261 -1.19 16.88 -3.50
C PHE A 261 -0.18 17.82 -2.85
N CYS A 262 1.09 17.43 -2.71
CA CYS A 262 2.12 18.31 -2.14
C CYS A 262 2.27 19.63 -2.91
N ALA A 263 2.20 19.59 -4.25
CA ALA A 263 2.26 20.80 -5.06
C ALA A 263 1.02 21.70 -4.92
N LEU A 264 -0.17 21.10 -4.84
CA LEU A 264 -1.43 21.82 -4.69
C LEU A 264 -1.63 22.37 -3.26
N ALA A 265 -1.06 21.70 -2.27
CA ALA A 265 -1.19 22.00 -0.85
C ALA A 265 -0.16 23.01 -0.31
N GLY A 266 0.71 23.56 -1.17
CA GLY A 266 1.80 24.46 -0.75
C GLY A 266 2.91 23.75 0.05
N LEU A 267 3.13 22.46 -0.20
CA LEU A 267 4.10 21.61 0.49
C LEU A 267 5.25 21.22 -0.45
N ALA A 268 5.73 22.13 -1.30
CA ALA A 268 6.66 21.79 -2.38
C ALA A 268 8.00 21.20 -1.87
N GLY A 269 8.49 21.68 -0.72
CA GLY A 269 9.67 21.09 -0.05
C GLY A 269 9.51 19.61 0.27
N ARG A 270 8.38 19.24 0.90
CA ARG A 270 8.02 17.83 1.15
C ARG A 270 7.84 17.06 -0.14
N GLY A 271 7.21 17.67 -1.15
CA GLY A 271 7.10 17.08 -2.48
C GLY A 271 8.46 16.70 -3.06
N VAL A 272 9.49 17.54 -2.89
CA VAL A 272 10.87 17.24 -3.33
C VAL A 272 11.46 16.07 -2.53
N ASP A 273 11.19 15.97 -1.23
CA ASP A 273 11.66 14.84 -0.41
C ASP A 273 11.05 13.52 -0.90
N LEU A 274 9.73 13.48 -1.07
CA LEU A 274 8.98 12.33 -1.61
C LEU A 274 9.48 11.95 -3.00
N LEU A 275 9.62 12.94 -3.89
CA LEU A 275 10.14 12.73 -5.23
C LEU A 275 11.54 12.09 -5.16
N THR A 276 12.43 12.63 -4.33
CA THR A 276 13.80 12.13 -4.16
C THR A 276 13.83 10.70 -3.67
N THR A 277 12.99 10.35 -2.68
CA THR A 277 12.87 8.99 -2.16
C THR A 277 12.50 7.98 -3.25
N HIS A 278 11.59 8.37 -4.16
CA HIS A 278 11.00 7.47 -5.15
C HIS A 278 11.59 7.62 -6.56
N LEU A 279 12.71 8.33 -6.73
CA LEU A 279 13.38 8.44 -8.04
C LEU A 279 13.88 7.08 -8.55
N GLY A 280 14.26 6.17 -7.65
CA GLY A 280 14.66 4.81 -8.02
C GLY A 280 13.50 3.99 -8.58
N ASP A 281 12.28 4.19 -8.06
CA ASP A 281 11.10 3.48 -8.55
C ASP A 281 10.72 3.93 -9.98
N LEU A 282 11.06 5.16 -10.38
CA LEU A 282 10.88 5.64 -11.75
C LEU A 282 11.87 5.02 -12.75
N ASP A 283 13.01 4.54 -12.26
CA ASP A 283 14.00 3.84 -13.09
C ASP A 283 13.54 2.41 -13.45
N GLU A 284 12.68 1.81 -12.62
CA GLU A 284 11.99 0.52 -12.83
C GLU A 284 10.48 0.64 -12.56
N PRO A 285 9.72 1.39 -13.37
CA PRO A 285 8.32 1.64 -13.07
C PRO A 285 7.49 0.36 -13.22
N THR A 286 6.39 0.28 -12.46
CA THR A 286 5.38 -0.80 -12.61
C THR A 286 4.77 -0.80 -14.01
N ASP A 287 4.61 0.39 -14.60
CA ASP A 287 4.11 0.57 -15.94
C ASP A 287 4.38 1.98 -16.48
N GLU A 288 4.18 2.16 -17.78
CA GLU A 288 4.53 3.40 -18.47
C GLU A 288 3.53 4.54 -18.21
N LEU A 289 2.26 4.24 -17.86
CA LEU A 289 1.29 5.27 -17.48
C LEU A 289 1.61 5.84 -16.09
N ALA A 290 1.97 4.97 -15.13
CA ALA A 290 2.42 5.37 -13.80
C ALA A 290 3.70 6.20 -13.89
N ALA A 291 4.69 5.78 -14.70
CA ALA A 291 5.91 6.54 -14.95
C ALA A 291 5.62 7.94 -15.52
N MET A 292 4.70 8.04 -16.49
CA MET A 292 4.28 9.31 -17.08
C MET A 292 3.63 10.23 -16.05
N ARG A 293 2.69 9.71 -15.25
CA ARG A 293 1.99 10.47 -14.21
C ARG A 293 2.92 10.91 -13.09
N PHE A 294 3.80 10.02 -12.61
CA PHE A 294 4.80 10.33 -11.60
C PHE A 294 5.76 11.42 -12.09
N ALA A 295 6.25 11.33 -13.34
CA ALA A 295 7.11 12.34 -13.92
C ALA A 295 6.39 13.70 -14.09
N ALA A 296 5.13 13.71 -14.53
CA ALA A 296 4.35 14.93 -14.64
C ALA A 296 4.12 15.61 -13.27
N ALA A 297 3.74 14.83 -12.26
CA ALA A 297 3.57 15.30 -10.90
C ALA A 297 4.89 15.81 -10.27
N GLY A 298 5.99 15.09 -10.51
CA GLY A 298 7.33 15.48 -10.08
C GLY A 298 7.79 16.78 -10.73
N THR A 299 7.53 16.99 -12.02
CA THR A 299 7.77 18.29 -12.68
C THR A 299 6.97 19.41 -12.03
N LEU A 300 5.69 19.18 -11.72
CA LEU A 300 4.86 20.18 -11.03
C LEU A 300 5.47 20.55 -9.68
N VAL A 301 5.86 19.57 -8.86
CA VAL A 301 6.58 19.77 -7.59
C VAL A 301 7.85 20.58 -7.79
N CYS A 302 8.71 20.20 -8.74
CA CYS A 302 9.96 20.91 -9.03
C CYS A 302 9.72 22.37 -9.43
N ARG A 303 8.66 22.66 -10.21
CA ARG A 303 8.27 24.02 -10.58
C ARG A 303 7.83 24.83 -9.36
N ARG A 304 7.01 24.25 -8.48
CA ARG A 304 6.56 24.91 -7.23
C ARG A 304 7.73 25.16 -6.30
N ALA A 305 8.55 24.16 -6.05
CA ALA A 305 9.75 24.27 -5.23
C ALA A 305 10.73 25.32 -5.78
N THR A 306 10.90 25.40 -7.10
CA THR A 306 11.72 26.46 -7.73
C THR A 306 11.14 27.84 -7.50
N ALA A 307 9.82 28.02 -7.63
CA ALA A 307 9.14 29.28 -7.35
C ALA A 307 9.23 29.68 -5.87
N GLU A 308 9.34 28.71 -4.97
CA GLU A 308 9.54 28.88 -3.52
C GLU A 308 11.02 29.01 -3.12
N GLY A 309 11.95 29.11 -4.08
CA GLY A 309 13.37 29.34 -3.82
C GLY A 309 14.20 28.09 -3.54
N LEU A 310 13.63 26.89 -3.67
CA LEU A 310 14.34 25.60 -3.51
C LEU A 310 14.96 25.08 -4.81
N GLY A 311 14.96 25.88 -5.89
CA GLY A 311 15.38 25.43 -7.22
C GLY A 311 16.83 24.92 -7.30
N ASP A 312 17.72 25.48 -6.49
CA ASP A 312 19.15 25.12 -6.46
C ASP A 312 19.45 23.95 -5.50
N ARG A 313 18.45 23.48 -4.73
CA ARG A 313 18.59 22.29 -3.87
C ARG A 313 19.04 21.12 -4.74
N ARG A 314 20.06 20.38 -4.25
CA ARG A 314 20.65 19.26 -4.97
C ARG A 314 19.92 17.97 -4.64
N VAL A 315 19.64 17.18 -5.67
CA VAL A 315 19.08 15.84 -5.60
C VAL A 315 20.05 14.90 -6.29
N HIS A 316 20.54 13.91 -5.55
CA HIS A 316 21.41 12.87 -6.09
C HIS A 316 20.56 11.84 -6.83
N ARG A 317 20.88 11.58 -8.10
CA ARG A 317 20.29 10.51 -8.88
C ARG A 317 21.38 9.47 -9.18
N PRO A 318 21.28 8.24 -8.66
CA PRO A 318 22.31 7.22 -8.86
C PRO A 318 22.37 6.77 -10.32
N THR A 319 23.44 6.05 -10.68
CA THR A 319 23.60 5.39 -11.97
C THR A 319 22.47 4.38 -12.18
N TRP A 320 21.90 4.34 -13.39
CA TRP A 320 20.89 3.36 -13.76
C TRP A 320 21.01 2.99 -15.24
N GLY A 321 21.21 1.71 -15.56
CA GLY A 321 21.50 1.27 -16.93
C GLY A 321 22.66 2.09 -17.52
N ASP A 322 22.45 2.66 -18.72
CA ASP A 322 23.43 3.53 -19.39
C ASP A 322 23.47 4.98 -18.88
N ARG A 323 22.55 5.36 -17.98
CA ARG A 323 22.47 6.71 -17.42
C ARG A 323 23.48 6.86 -16.28
N PRO A 324 24.49 7.75 -16.38
CA PRO A 324 25.44 7.96 -15.31
C PRO A 324 24.78 8.60 -14.08
N ALA A 325 25.38 8.41 -12.91
CA ALA A 325 25.01 9.15 -11.71
C ALA A 325 25.17 10.67 -11.94
N ALA A 326 24.23 11.44 -11.42
CA ALA A 326 24.23 12.89 -11.53
C ALA A 326 23.64 13.53 -10.29
N ASP A 327 24.27 14.60 -9.83
CA ASP A 327 23.64 15.55 -8.92
C ASP A 327 22.92 16.59 -9.76
N LEU A 328 21.61 16.70 -9.60
CA LEU A 328 20.78 17.66 -10.33
C LEU A 328 20.26 18.73 -9.37
N SER A 329 20.11 19.97 -9.84
CA SER A 329 19.29 20.93 -9.11
C SER A 329 17.82 20.50 -9.22
N VAL A 330 16.97 20.87 -8.27
CA VAL A 330 15.52 20.64 -8.35
C VAL A 330 14.94 21.20 -9.65
N ARG A 331 15.46 22.33 -10.14
CA ARG A 331 15.08 22.92 -11.43
C ARG A 331 15.45 22.02 -12.62
N ASP A 332 16.67 21.50 -12.66
CA ASP A 332 17.13 20.63 -13.74
C ASP A 332 16.41 19.28 -13.71
N LEU A 333 16.19 18.72 -12.52
CA LEU A 333 15.37 17.53 -12.32
C LEU A 333 13.96 17.73 -12.89
N GLY A 334 13.34 18.88 -12.64
CA GLY A 334 12.04 19.23 -13.20
C GLY A 334 12.02 19.20 -14.73
N THR A 335 13.11 19.61 -15.39
CA THR A 335 13.25 19.60 -16.86
C THR A 335 13.40 18.16 -17.40
N VAL A 336 14.17 17.32 -16.70
CA VAL A 336 14.31 15.89 -17.03
C VAL A 336 12.96 15.19 -16.94
N LEU A 337 12.25 15.35 -15.82
CA LEU A 337 10.95 14.74 -15.59
C LEU A 337 9.91 15.24 -16.61
N ALA A 338 9.96 16.52 -17.00
CA ALA A 338 9.04 17.07 -18.00
C ALA A 338 9.24 16.38 -19.37
N THR A 339 10.49 16.08 -19.71
CA THR A 339 10.84 15.38 -20.96
C THR A 339 10.35 13.93 -20.93
N ILE A 340 10.49 13.24 -19.79
CA ILE A 340 9.98 11.88 -19.59
C ILE A 340 8.45 11.85 -19.76
N ALA A 341 7.74 12.72 -19.03
CA ALA A 341 6.28 12.81 -19.10
C ALA A 341 5.79 13.11 -20.51
N ALA A 342 6.39 14.09 -21.19
CA ALA A 342 6.01 14.46 -22.56
C ALA A 342 6.28 13.33 -23.58
N THR A 343 7.40 12.62 -23.44
CA THR A 343 7.76 11.51 -24.34
C THR A 343 6.78 10.35 -24.19
N LEU A 344 6.44 9.97 -22.95
CA LEU A 344 5.49 8.90 -22.70
C LEU A 344 4.08 9.30 -23.14
N ALA A 345 3.64 10.53 -22.85
CA ALA A 345 2.34 11.03 -23.30
C ALA A 345 2.22 10.99 -24.84
N ALA A 346 3.25 11.42 -25.56
CA ALA A 346 3.27 11.35 -27.02
C ALA A 346 3.16 9.92 -27.58
N ARG A 347 3.77 8.93 -26.91
CA ARG A 347 3.63 7.50 -27.28
C ARG A 347 2.20 7.01 -27.09
N PHE A 348 1.60 7.36 -25.95
CA PHE A 348 0.20 7.04 -25.68
C PHE A 348 -0.75 7.66 -26.71
N ASP A 349 -0.55 8.94 -27.00
CA ASP A 349 -1.34 9.70 -27.96
C ASP A 349 -1.23 9.15 -29.39
N ALA A 350 -0.01 8.83 -29.83
CA ALA A 350 0.24 8.19 -31.12
C ALA A 350 -0.50 6.85 -31.24
N ARG A 351 -0.50 6.04 -30.17
CA ARG A 351 -1.23 4.77 -30.15
C ARG A 351 -2.75 4.98 -30.07
N ASN A 352 -3.22 5.96 -29.31
CA ASN A 352 -4.65 6.21 -29.09
C ASN A 352 -5.33 6.86 -30.31
N GLY A 353 -4.57 7.58 -31.13
CA GLY A 353 -5.09 8.44 -32.20
C GLY A 353 -5.70 9.75 -31.68
N THR A 354 -5.27 10.21 -30.50
CA THR A 354 -5.80 11.38 -29.77
C THR A 354 -4.65 12.19 -29.18
N ASP A 355 -4.88 13.42 -28.72
CA ASP A 355 -3.89 14.24 -27.99
C ASP A 355 -4.14 14.30 -26.47
N HIS A 356 -4.98 13.38 -25.97
CA HIS A 356 -5.57 13.46 -24.64
C HIS A 356 -4.52 13.38 -23.53
N GLN A 357 -3.53 12.47 -23.63
CA GLN A 357 -2.53 12.30 -22.57
C GLN A 357 -1.59 13.50 -22.53
N SER A 358 -1.19 14.05 -23.69
CA SER A 358 -0.38 15.29 -23.73
C SER A 358 -1.14 16.47 -23.13
N ARG A 359 -2.44 16.62 -23.43
CA ARG A 359 -3.27 17.65 -22.81
C ARG A 359 -3.41 17.46 -21.30
N LEU A 360 -3.60 16.24 -20.82
CA LEU A 360 -3.69 15.93 -19.39
C LEU A 360 -2.39 16.31 -18.67
N VAL A 361 -1.23 15.91 -19.20
CA VAL A 361 0.09 16.32 -18.67
C VAL A 361 0.19 17.85 -18.67
N GLY A 362 -0.18 18.52 -19.76
CA GLY A 362 -0.20 19.98 -19.83
C GLY A 362 -1.07 20.64 -18.75
N LEU A 363 -2.24 20.08 -18.47
CA LEU A 363 -3.14 20.54 -17.40
C LEU A 363 -2.49 20.41 -16.04
N TRP A 364 -1.94 19.23 -15.71
CA TRP A 364 -1.23 19.01 -14.43
C TRP A 364 -0.08 20.00 -14.23
N LEU A 365 0.71 20.23 -15.27
CA LEU A 365 1.84 21.15 -15.23
C LEU A 365 1.43 22.64 -15.07
N ALA A 366 0.16 22.96 -15.33
CA ALA A 366 -0.42 24.29 -15.19
C ALA A 366 -1.19 24.48 -13.87
N GLU A 367 -1.41 23.42 -13.10
CA GLU A 367 -2.16 23.48 -11.85
C GLU A 367 -1.53 24.45 -10.85
N LEU A 368 -2.36 25.28 -10.24
CA LEU A 368 -1.97 26.25 -9.21
C LEU A 368 -2.25 25.68 -7.81
N PRO A 369 -1.54 26.16 -6.76
CA PRO A 369 -1.89 25.82 -5.39
C PRO A 369 -3.36 26.13 -5.09
N VAL A 370 -4.02 25.20 -4.41
CA VAL A 370 -5.44 25.26 -4.07
C VAL A 370 -5.62 25.86 -2.67
N ALA A 371 -4.92 25.31 -1.68
CA ALA A 371 -4.88 25.81 -0.32
C ALA A 371 -3.53 25.46 0.32
N ALA A 372 -2.99 26.35 1.16
CA ALA A 372 -1.79 26.04 1.92
C ALA A 372 -2.17 25.19 3.14
N ILE A 373 -1.63 23.98 3.21
CA ILE A 373 -1.76 23.08 4.35
C ILE A 373 -0.49 23.17 5.19
N ARG A 374 -0.66 23.16 6.52
CA ARG A 374 0.40 22.81 7.44
C ARG A 374 0.18 21.36 7.83
N LEU A 375 1.14 20.50 7.52
CA LEU A 375 1.12 19.16 8.07
C LEU A 375 1.55 19.28 9.52
N ASP A 376 0.62 19.09 10.44
CA ASP A 376 0.96 18.81 11.83
C ASP A 376 1.59 17.41 11.86
N GLU A 377 2.87 17.32 11.52
CA GLU A 377 3.70 16.27 12.09
C GLU A 377 3.69 16.57 13.58
N THR A 378 2.85 15.85 14.33
CA THR A 378 2.72 16.04 15.78
C THR A 378 4.14 16.06 16.34
N PRO A 379 4.58 17.19 16.92
CA PRO A 379 5.97 17.35 17.28
C PRO A 379 6.34 16.21 18.23
N LEU A 380 7.43 15.52 17.89
CA LEU A 380 7.99 14.51 18.78
C LEU A 380 8.46 15.24 20.04
N GLY A 381 7.82 14.93 21.17
CA GLY A 381 8.23 15.42 22.47
C GLY A 381 9.37 14.55 23.02
N PRO A 382 10.29 15.12 23.80
CA PRO A 382 11.21 14.31 24.58
C PRO A 382 10.44 13.43 25.59
N LEU A 383 11.02 12.31 26.01
CA LEU A 383 10.49 11.52 27.10
C LEU A 383 10.63 12.29 28.42
N THR A 384 9.54 12.85 28.92
CA THR A 384 9.51 13.55 30.22
C THR A 384 8.75 12.74 31.27
N LEU A 385 9.01 13.04 32.54
CA LEU A 385 8.27 12.45 33.65
C LEU A 385 6.79 12.84 33.56
N GLU A 386 6.54 14.12 33.25
CA GLU A 386 5.22 14.68 33.07
C GLU A 386 4.44 13.97 31.97
N ALA A 387 5.08 13.62 30.85
CA ALA A 387 4.42 12.90 29.75
C ALA A 387 4.02 11.47 30.15
N ILE A 388 4.82 10.79 30.98
CA ILE A 388 4.44 9.47 31.53
C ILE A 388 3.24 9.63 32.47
N MET A 389 3.28 10.64 33.34
CA MET A 389 2.21 10.94 34.30
C MET A 389 0.90 11.30 33.60
N GLU A 390 0.94 12.14 32.56
CA GLU A 390 -0.24 12.52 31.77
C GLU A 390 -0.92 11.29 31.16
N VAL A 391 -0.14 10.34 30.62
CA VAL A 391 -0.71 9.09 30.09
C VAL A 391 -1.37 8.26 31.20
N LEU A 392 -0.75 8.16 32.37
CA LEU A 392 -1.31 7.41 33.50
C LEU A 392 -2.56 8.10 34.09
N ASP A 393 -2.57 9.43 34.14
CA ASP A 393 -3.71 10.23 34.56
C ASP A 393 -4.89 10.05 33.59
N GLU A 394 -4.65 10.04 32.26
CA GLU A 394 -5.67 9.76 31.24
C GLU A 394 -6.26 8.35 31.36
N ARG A 395 -5.47 7.40 31.88
CA ARG A 395 -5.91 6.03 32.16
C ARG A 395 -6.64 5.87 33.49
N ASP A 396 -6.73 6.94 34.30
CA ASP A 396 -7.22 6.91 35.69
C ASP A 396 -6.43 5.91 36.57
N ASP A 397 -5.15 5.69 36.24
CA ASP A 397 -4.26 4.81 36.98
C ASP A 397 -3.72 5.52 38.24
N ARG A 398 -3.62 4.79 39.35
CA ARG A 398 -3.03 5.32 40.59
C ARG A 398 -1.54 5.02 40.64
N TYR A 399 -0.74 6.06 40.84
CA TYR A 399 0.72 5.95 40.96
C TYR A 399 1.28 6.86 42.05
N THR A 400 2.54 6.61 42.39
CA THR A 400 3.40 7.46 43.22
C THR A 400 4.68 7.74 42.45
N VAL A 401 5.33 8.87 42.74
CA VAL A 401 6.63 9.23 42.16
C VAL A 401 7.63 9.34 43.30
N ASP A 402 8.80 8.73 43.17
CA ASP A 402 9.89 8.84 44.15
C ASP A 402 10.88 9.97 43.83
N ASP A 403 11.86 10.18 44.72
CA ASP A 403 12.85 11.26 44.62
C ASP A 403 13.77 11.11 43.39
N ASP A 404 13.89 9.89 42.84
CA ASP A 404 14.67 9.59 41.64
C ASP A 404 13.83 9.76 40.35
N GLY A 405 12.56 10.16 40.49
CA GLY A 405 11.65 10.39 39.37
C GLY A 405 11.14 9.10 38.73
N VAL A 406 11.11 7.99 39.48
CA VAL A 406 10.50 6.73 39.05
C VAL A 406 9.01 6.77 39.37
N VAL A 407 8.19 6.57 38.35
CA VAL A 407 6.73 6.46 38.53
C VAL A 407 6.39 5.01 38.83
N SER A 408 5.71 4.74 39.94
CA SER A 408 5.34 3.38 40.32
C SER A 408 3.87 3.27 40.65
N GLY A 409 3.23 2.19 40.21
CA GLY A 409 1.81 1.93 40.48
C GLY A 409 1.52 0.46 40.72
N ARG A 410 0.27 0.18 41.10
CA ARG A 410 -0.19 -1.17 41.41
C ARG A 410 -1.37 -1.53 40.50
N TRP A 411 -1.20 -2.60 39.75
CA TRP A 411 -2.21 -3.20 38.87
C TRP A 411 -2.55 -4.60 39.37
N PRO A 412 -3.60 -5.26 38.86
CA PRO A 412 -3.99 -6.59 39.32
C PRO A 412 -2.82 -7.59 39.30
N GLY A 413 -2.43 -8.07 40.49
CA GLY A 413 -1.36 -9.05 40.68
C GLY A 413 0.06 -8.55 40.42
N THR A 414 0.27 -7.26 40.15
CA THR A 414 1.59 -6.73 39.76
C THR A 414 1.86 -5.33 40.26
N TYR A 415 3.15 -5.09 40.53
CA TYR A 415 3.72 -3.76 40.68
C TYR A 415 4.41 -3.39 39.37
N ILE A 416 4.21 -2.16 38.88
CA ILE A 416 4.88 -1.69 37.65
C ILE A 416 5.56 -0.35 37.93
N GLN A 417 6.80 -0.23 37.46
CA GLN A 417 7.64 0.96 37.57
C GLN A 417 7.96 1.47 36.16
N PHE A 418 7.92 2.79 35.98
CA PHE A 418 8.30 3.50 34.77
C PHE A 418 9.52 4.35 35.10
N GLU A 419 10.63 3.99 34.50
CA GLU A 419 11.94 4.62 34.67
C GLU A 419 12.36 5.28 33.36
N ARG A 420 13.07 6.40 33.48
CA ARG A 420 13.73 7.06 32.36
C ARG A 420 15.22 6.82 32.49
N LEU A 421 15.79 6.07 31.57
CA LEU A 421 17.21 5.71 31.54
C LEU A 421 17.93 6.43 30.39
N GLY A 422 19.25 6.28 30.34
CA GLY A 422 20.11 6.93 29.35
C GLY A 422 20.66 8.28 29.83
N GLU A 423 21.69 8.78 29.15
CA GLU A 423 22.37 10.03 29.55
C GLU A 423 21.46 11.26 29.42
N ARG A 424 20.45 11.20 28.55
CA ARG A 424 19.45 12.26 28.35
C ARG A 424 18.07 11.87 28.89
N LEU A 425 17.97 10.77 29.68
CA LEU A 425 16.70 10.23 30.16
C LEU A 425 15.73 9.88 29.00
N GLU A 426 16.29 9.43 27.89
CA GLU A 426 15.59 9.19 26.62
C GLU A 426 15.05 7.76 26.46
N ILE A 427 15.42 6.83 27.35
CA ILE A 427 15.00 5.44 27.28
C ILE A 427 13.85 5.22 28.27
N LEU A 428 12.68 4.82 27.77
CA LEU A 428 11.57 4.37 28.63
C LEU A 428 11.80 2.92 29.02
N GLN A 429 12.06 2.67 30.30
CA GLN A 429 12.06 1.32 30.87
C GLN A 429 10.81 1.12 31.73
N VAL A 430 10.04 0.09 31.40
CA VAL A 430 8.90 -0.34 32.19
C VAL A 430 9.24 -1.67 32.85
N ARG A 431 9.34 -1.67 34.18
CA ARG A 431 9.64 -2.86 34.98
C ARG A 431 8.37 -3.38 35.64
N VAL A 432 8.05 -4.62 35.35
CA VAL A 432 6.90 -5.35 35.89
C VAL A 432 7.41 -6.33 36.94
N VAL A 433 6.80 -6.36 38.11
CA VAL A 433 7.12 -7.32 39.18
C VAL A 433 5.82 -7.97 39.65
N ALA A 434 5.71 -9.29 39.46
CA ALA A 434 4.56 -10.04 39.93
C ALA A 434 4.51 -10.04 41.47
N GLU A 435 3.32 -9.90 42.04
CA GLU A 435 3.13 -9.95 43.50
C GLU A 435 3.43 -11.34 44.07
N ARG A 436 3.19 -12.38 43.28
CA ARG A 436 3.51 -13.75 43.68
C ARG A 436 5.02 -13.97 43.58
N SER A 437 5.62 -14.33 44.71
CA SER A 437 6.99 -14.81 44.80
C SER A 437 7.04 -16.33 44.98
N LEU A 438 8.17 -16.93 44.63
CA LEU A 438 8.43 -18.36 44.84
C LEU A 438 9.54 -18.55 45.90
N PRO A 439 9.52 -19.62 46.71
CA PRO A 439 10.68 -19.96 47.54
C PRO A 439 11.93 -20.20 46.68
N ALA A 440 13.11 -19.84 47.19
CA ALA A 440 14.40 -20.03 46.49
C ALA A 440 14.64 -21.48 45.99
N ALA A 441 14.07 -22.47 46.68
CA ALA A 441 14.12 -23.88 46.26
C ALA A 441 13.43 -24.18 44.92
N ARG A 442 12.55 -23.29 44.44
CA ARG A 442 11.80 -23.43 43.16
C ARG A 442 12.46 -22.69 41.99
N ILE A 443 13.77 -22.41 42.07
CA ILE A 443 14.47 -21.63 41.03
C ILE A 443 14.41 -22.27 39.63
N ALA A 444 14.44 -23.61 39.55
CA ALA A 444 14.34 -24.32 38.27
C ALA A 444 13.00 -24.06 37.58
N GLU A 445 11.91 -24.07 38.35
CA GLU A 445 10.57 -23.79 37.85
C GLU A 445 10.40 -22.32 37.44
N ALA A 446 10.97 -21.39 38.23
CA ALA A 446 10.97 -19.97 37.89
C ALA A 446 11.66 -19.72 36.54
N TYR A 447 12.82 -20.36 36.30
CA TYR A 447 13.51 -20.27 35.01
C TYR A 447 12.75 -20.94 33.87
N GLU A 448 12.13 -22.10 34.11
CA GLU A 448 11.30 -22.78 33.11
C GLU A 448 10.15 -21.88 32.65
N PHE A 449 9.45 -21.25 33.61
CA PHE A 449 8.40 -20.28 33.31
C PHE A 449 8.92 -19.08 32.51
N CYS A 450 10.00 -18.44 32.94
CA CYS A 450 10.54 -17.28 32.23
C CYS A 450 10.99 -17.63 30.80
N ASN A 451 11.59 -18.81 30.60
CA ASN A 451 12.01 -19.27 29.28
C ASN A 451 10.81 -19.55 28.37
N ALA A 452 9.76 -20.21 28.88
CA ALA A 452 8.54 -20.45 28.12
C ALA A 452 7.84 -19.13 27.76
N TRP A 453 7.72 -18.21 28.72
CA TRP A 453 7.16 -16.88 28.48
C TRP A 453 7.91 -16.13 27.37
N ASN A 454 9.25 -16.06 27.46
CA ASN A 454 10.07 -15.37 26.47
C ASN A 454 10.09 -16.05 25.09
N HIS A 455 9.76 -17.34 25.04
CA HIS A 455 9.58 -18.06 23.78
C HIS A 455 8.23 -17.71 23.14
N ASP A 456 7.16 -17.69 23.93
CA ASP A 456 5.77 -17.59 23.43
C ASP A 456 5.23 -16.16 23.34
N LYS A 457 5.85 -15.21 24.06
CA LYS A 457 5.39 -13.82 24.20
C LYS A 457 6.50 -12.85 23.81
N LEU A 458 6.11 -11.80 23.10
CA LEU A 458 7.04 -10.74 22.68
C LEU A 458 7.47 -9.83 23.84
N MET A 459 6.62 -9.62 24.85
CA MET A 459 6.89 -8.77 25.99
C MET A 459 5.97 -9.11 27.19
N PRO A 460 6.38 -8.76 28.43
CA PRO A 460 7.72 -8.28 28.80
C PRO A 460 8.77 -9.38 28.70
N LYS A 461 10.05 -9.02 28.63
CA LYS A 461 11.15 -9.97 28.76
C LYS A 461 11.22 -10.44 30.21
N ALA A 462 10.84 -11.68 30.46
CA ALA A 462 10.74 -12.27 31.79
C ALA A 462 12.10 -12.73 32.33
N TYR A 463 12.34 -12.51 33.61
CA TYR A 463 13.51 -13.00 34.35
C TYR A 463 13.20 -13.20 35.84
N VAL A 464 14.07 -13.98 36.48
CA VAL A 464 14.01 -14.22 37.93
C VAL A 464 14.94 -13.24 38.63
N HIS A 465 14.42 -12.54 39.63
CA HIS A 465 15.20 -11.68 40.51
C HIS A 465 15.28 -12.30 41.91
N ASP A 466 16.48 -12.72 42.30
CA ASP A 466 16.78 -13.22 43.65
C ASP A 466 17.29 -12.07 44.52
N ALA A 467 16.46 -11.59 45.45
CA ALA A 467 16.82 -10.51 46.37
C ALA A 467 17.65 -11.00 47.57
N GLY A 468 17.97 -12.31 47.66
CA GLY A 468 18.73 -12.90 48.76
C GLY A 468 17.93 -13.13 50.04
N GLU A 469 16.61 -12.88 50.02
CA GLU A 469 15.71 -12.99 51.18
C GLU A 469 14.99 -14.36 51.26
N GLY A 470 15.47 -15.37 50.53
CA GLY A 470 14.87 -16.71 50.49
C GLY A 470 13.65 -16.83 49.56
N HIS A 471 13.30 -15.75 48.85
CA HIS A 471 12.23 -15.68 47.88
C HIS A 471 12.73 -15.14 46.53
N LEU A 472 12.18 -15.70 45.46
CA LEU A 472 12.40 -15.34 44.07
C LEU A 472 11.24 -14.48 43.59
N LEU A 473 11.57 -13.31 43.06
CA LEU A 473 10.61 -12.46 42.37
C LEU A 473 10.64 -12.78 40.88
N LEU A 474 9.46 -12.93 40.28
CA LEU A 474 9.34 -13.02 38.83
C LEU A 474 9.06 -11.62 38.31
N ALA A 475 9.96 -11.13 37.48
CA ALA A 475 9.92 -9.79 36.93
C ALA A 475 9.98 -9.84 35.39
N GLY A 476 9.59 -8.75 34.77
CA GLY A 476 9.83 -8.54 33.35
C GLY A 476 10.10 -7.08 33.02
N ASP A 477 10.82 -6.85 31.93
CA ASP A 477 11.12 -5.50 31.44
C ASP A 477 10.68 -5.28 30.00
N VAL A 478 10.21 -4.07 29.72
CA VAL A 478 10.03 -3.52 28.37
C VAL A 478 10.86 -2.26 28.29
N THR A 479 11.82 -2.22 27.37
CA THR A 479 12.71 -1.07 27.20
C THR A 479 12.55 -0.53 25.78
N THR A 480 12.24 0.76 25.66
CA THR A 480 12.07 1.45 24.38
C THR A 480 12.97 2.68 24.34
N ASP A 481 13.84 2.75 23.33
CA ASP A 481 14.67 3.92 23.05
C ASP A 481 13.82 4.99 22.33
N LEU A 482 13.68 6.16 22.97
CA LEU A 482 12.96 7.32 22.45
C LEU A 482 13.91 8.50 22.23
N GLU A 483 15.18 8.24 21.86
CA GLU A 483 16.20 9.27 21.54
C GLU A 483 15.69 10.34 20.56
N HIS A 484 14.85 9.97 19.61
CA HIS A 484 14.29 10.90 18.62
C HIS A 484 12.93 11.49 19.02
N GLY A 485 12.49 11.23 20.26
CA GLY A 485 11.21 11.65 20.80
C GLY A 485 10.02 10.76 20.39
N ALA A 486 8.88 11.00 21.02
CA ALA A 486 7.62 10.33 20.74
C ALA A 486 6.46 11.34 20.74
N THR A 487 5.43 11.06 19.95
CA THR A 487 4.14 11.74 20.13
C THR A 487 3.46 11.25 21.41
N ALA A 488 2.57 12.05 21.99
CA ALA A 488 1.76 11.64 23.15
C ALA A 488 1.01 10.32 22.88
N THR A 489 0.43 10.16 21.69
CA THR A 489 -0.25 8.92 21.27
C THR A 489 0.69 7.70 21.21
N GLN A 490 1.93 7.87 20.75
CA GLN A 490 2.92 6.78 20.73
C GLN A 490 3.35 6.40 22.14
N LEU A 491 3.63 7.39 23.00
CA LEU A 491 3.97 7.14 24.40
C LEU A 491 2.81 6.41 25.12
N ALA A 492 1.58 6.86 24.90
CA ALA A 492 0.38 6.20 25.41
C ALA A 492 0.28 4.75 24.94
N ALA A 493 0.51 4.47 23.66
CA ALA A 493 0.49 3.11 23.13
C ALA A 493 1.55 2.20 23.80
N LEU A 494 2.77 2.71 24.02
CA LEU A 494 3.84 1.96 24.68
C LEU A 494 3.49 1.65 26.14
N ILE A 495 3.02 2.64 26.91
CA ILE A 495 2.60 2.46 28.31
C ILE A 495 1.41 1.51 28.40
N ASN A 496 0.40 1.68 27.54
CA ASN A 496 -0.77 0.80 27.47
C ASN A 496 -0.38 -0.66 27.22
N ALA A 497 0.51 -0.89 26.25
CA ALA A 497 1.01 -2.23 25.92
C ALA A 497 1.80 -2.82 27.10
N ALA A 498 2.67 -2.04 27.74
CA ALA A 498 3.47 -2.51 28.87
C ALA A 498 2.61 -2.87 30.09
N VAL A 499 1.58 -2.07 30.41
CA VAL A 499 0.64 -2.38 31.51
C VAL A 499 -0.20 -3.62 31.19
N ALA A 500 -0.76 -3.70 29.98
CA ALA A 500 -1.58 -4.84 29.57
C ALA A 500 -0.79 -6.15 29.55
N THR A 501 0.43 -6.14 29.01
CA THR A 501 1.28 -7.34 28.96
C THR A 501 1.89 -7.66 30.32
N GLY A 502 2.20 -6.66 31.14
CA GLY A 502 2.66 -6.85 32.51
C GLY A 502 1.61 -7.47 33.43
N THR A 503 0.36 -7.05 33.32
CA THR A 503 -0.76 -7.68 34.04
C THR A 503 -1.02 -9.11 33.57
N ALA A 504 -0.93 -9.38 32.26
CA ALA A 504 -1.02 -10.74 31.72
C ALA A 504 0.13 -11.64 32.21
N PHE A 505 1.35 -11.10 32.26
CA PHE A 505 2.52 -11.79 32.82
C PHE A 505 2.28 -12.17 34.28
N ALA A 506 1.84 -11.22 35.10
CA ALA A 506 1.59 -11.46 36.51
C ALA A 506 0.44 -12.45 36.77
N ALA A 507 -0.60 -12.44 35.94
CA ALA A 507 -1.64 -13.46 35.99
C ALA A 507 -1.07 -14.86 35.71
N ALA A 508 -0.22 -15.00 34.70
CA ALA A 508 0.44 -16.27 34.39
C ALA A 508 1.40 -16.73 35.51
N VAL A 509 2.12 -15.80 36.16
CA VAL A 509 2.91 -16.10 37.36
C VAL A 509 2.01 -16.57 38.50
N ALA A 510 0.86 -15.91 38.70
CA ALA A 510 -0.12 -16.25 39.73
C ALA A 510 -0.70 -17.66 39.57
N ASP A 511 -0.69 -18.22 38.35
CA ASP A 511 -1.18 -19.56 38.02
C ASP A 511 -0.11 -20.67 38.12
N LEU A 512 1.14 -20.35 38.47
CA LEU A 512 2.17 -21.36 38.69
C LEU A 512 1.74 -22.40 39.75
N PRO A 513 2.13 -23.67 39.64
CA PRO A 513 1.67 -24.72 40.56
C PRO A 513 2.11 -24.53 42.02
#